data_AF-A0A855XQ61-F1
#
_entry.id   AF-A0A855XQ61-F1
#
_cell.length_a   1.000
_cell.length_b   1.000
_cell.length_c   1.000
_cell.angle_alpha   90.00
_cell.angle_beta   90.00
_cell.angle_gamma   90.00
#
_symmetry.space_group_name_H-M   'P 1'
#
loop_
_entity.id
_entity.type
_entity.pdbx_description
1 polymer ?
#
loop_
_entity_poly.entity_id
_entity_poly.type
_entity_poly.pdbx_seq_one_letter_code
_entity_poly.pdbx_strand_id
1 'polypeptide(L)'
;MMEDTGLEEEKGSEEIQASVQEPVQDQPKEPVIVQIGGKNYEIVQNHKEGWNPEVFRDRYSEVLERYDYIIGDWGYSQLRLKGFYRDNHPKATKDSTISSMVDYINEYCNFGCAYFVLQKSKDQPQAKTKSGS
;
A
#
# COMPACT_ATOMS: atom_id res chain seq x y z
N MET A 1 -60.01 -23.61 35.08
CA MET A 1 -59.27 -24.77 34.52
C MET A 1 -58.25 -24.17 33.57
N MET A 2 -57.04 -23.98 34.10
CA MET A 2 -55.84 -24.77 33.75
C MET A 2 -55.48 -24.58 32.28
N GLU A 3 -54.52 -23.71 31.95
CA GLU A 3 -53.07 -23.98 32.02
C GLU A 3 -52.68 -25.21 31.19
N ASP A 4 -52.07 -24.99 30.03
CA ASP A 4 -50.80 -25.60 29.66
C ASP A 4 -50.22 -24.83 28.45
N THR A 5 -49.16 -24.04 28.67
CA THR A 5 -47.78 -24.23 28.17
C THR A 5 -47.69 -24.33 26.63
N GLY A 6 -46.79 -23.65 25.93
CA GLY A 6 -45.53 -23.04 26.30
C GLY A 6 -44.59 -23.17 25.09
N LEU A 7 -43.85 -22.08 24.83
CA LEU A 7 -42.50 -22.05 24.23
C LEU A 7 -42.39 -22.28 22.71
N GLU A 8 -41.56 -21.59 21.91
CA GLU A 8 -40.52 -20.57 22.13
C GLU A 8 -40.09 -19.98 20.76
N GLU A 9 -39.74 -18.68 20.78
CA GLU A 9 -38.58 -18.04 20.12
C GLU A 9 -38.41 -18.11 18.57
N GLU A 10 -37.96 -17.07 17.84
CA GLU A 10 -37.02 -15.99 18.14
C GLU A 10 -37.33 -14.67 17.40
N LYS A 11 -36.99 -13.57 18.08
CA LYS A 11 -36.36 -12.31 17.61
C LYS A 11 -36.47 -12.00 16.10
N GLY A 12 -37.00 -10.86 15.65
CA GLY A 12 -36.77 -9.53 16.20
C GLY A 12 -35.30 -9.14 16.05
N SER A 13 -34.86 -8.76 14.84
CA SER A 13 -33.83 -7.73 14.64
C SER A 13 -33.48 -7.49 13.17
N GLU A 14 -33.45 -6.20 12.84
CA GLU A 14 -32.55 -5.53 11.90
C GLU A 14 -32.82 -5.63 10.39
N GLU A 15 -33.39 -4.53 9.88
CA GLU A 15 -33.05 -3.96 8.58
C GLU A 15 -31.52 -3.90 8.44
N ILE A 16 -30.97 -4.57 7.43
CA ILE A 16 -29.76 -4.08 6.77
C ILE A 16 -29.97 -4.06 5.26
N GLN A 17 -29.83 -2.84 4.76
CA GLN A 17 -29.73 -2.45 3.38
C GLN A 17 -28.59 -3.24 2.72
N ALA A 18 -28.90 -4.15 1.78
CA ALA A 18 -27.90 -4.63 0.85
C ALA A 18 -27.80 -3.62 -0.29
N SER A 19 -26.96 -2.62 -0.03
CA SER A 19 -26.56 -1.57 -0.95
C SER A 19 -26.19 -2.13 -2.32
N VAL A 20 -26.73 -1.47 -3.34
CA VAL A 20 -26.12 -1.29 -4.66
C VAL A 20 -24.60 -1.39 -4.59
N GLN A 21 -24.00 -2.38 -5.27
CA GLN A 21 -22.61 -2.21 -5.70
C GLN A 21 -22.66 -1.63 -7.10
N GLU A 22 -22.68 -0.31 -7.14
CA GLU A 22 -22.50 0.46 -8.36
C GLU A 22 -21.12 0.13 -9.00
N PRO A 23 -21.02 0.08 -10.35
CA PRO A 23 -19.75 0.13 -11.05
C PRO A 23 -19.33 1.60 -11.21
N VAL A 24 -18.47 2.07 -10.33
CA VAL A 24 -17.86 3.41 -10.43
C VAL A 24 -16.43 3.23 -9.90
N GLN A 25 -15.35 3.55 -10.62
CA GLN A 25 -14.86 4.94 -10.66
C GLN A 25 -13.58 5.08 -11.52
N ASP A 26 -13.72 5.72 -12.69
CA ASP A 26 -12.73 6.69 -13.17
C ASP A 26 -12.84 7.88 -12.19
N GLN A 27 -11.94 7.93 -11.22
CA GLN A 27 -11.79 9.06 -10.29
C GLN A 27 -10.31 9.40 -10.24
N PRO A 28 -9.94 10.70 -10.24
CA PRO A 28 -8.62 11.11 -9.84
C PRO A 28 -8.49 10.79 -8.34
N LYS A 29 -8.05 9.58 -8.02
CA LYS A 29 -7.70 9.16 -6.66
C LYS A 29 -6.58 10.11 -6.24
N GLU A 30 -6.86 11.00 -5.29
CA GLU A 30 -5.84 11.93 -4.81
C GLU A 30 -4.58 11.13 -4.44
N PRO A 31 -3.39 11.60 -4.85
CA PRO A 31 -2.15 10.88 -4.58
C PRO A 31 -1.97 10.81 -3.06
N VAL A 32 -2.01 9.59 -2.53
CA VAL A 32 -1.81 9.37 -1.10
C VAL A 32 -0.32 9.52 -0.83
N ILE A 33 0.06 10.67 -0.26
CA ILE A 33 1.43 10.97 0.14
C ILE A 33 1.60 10.62 1.62
N VAL A 34 2.65 9.85 1.90
CA VAL A 34 3.00 9.39 3.25
C VAL A 34 4.42 9.82 3.57
N GLN A 35 4.62 10.36 4.77
CA GLN A 35 5.92 10.81 5.24
C GLN A 35 6.56 9.74 6.13
N ILE A 36 7.68 9.17 5.68
CA ILE A 36 8.41 8.10 6.37
C ILE A 36 9.91 8.41 6.32
N GLY A 37 10.61 8.32 7.46
CA GLY A 37 12.05 8.61 7.52
C GLY A 37 12.41 10.05 7.11
N GLY A 38 11.47 11.00 7.26
CA GLY A 38 11.66 12.37 6.77
C GLY A 38 11.61 12.51 5.23
N LYS A 39 11.24 11.46 4.50
CA LYS A 39 10.98 11.49 3.05
C LYS A 39 9.49 11.37 2.77
N ASN A 40 9.08 11.98 1.67
CA ASN A 40 7.71 11.83 1.16
C ASN A 40 7.69 10.70 0.14
N TYR A 41 6.76 9.78 0.33
CA TYR A 41 6.48 8.67 -0.55
C TYR A 41 5.05 8.77 -1.04
N GLU A 42 4.84 8.50 -2.31
CA GLU A 42 3.53 8.47 -2.94
C GLU A 42 3.15 7.02 -3.23
N ILE A 43 1.93 6.63 -2.88
CA ILE A 43 1.40 5.30 -3.19
C ILE A 43 0.96 5.29 -4.65
N VAL A 44 1.80 4.72 -5.51
CA VAL A 44 1.52 4.64 -6.96
C VAL A 44 0.61 3.45 -7.27
N GLN A 45 0.80 2.34 -6.56
CA GLN A 45 0.03 1.12 -6.75
C GLN A 45 -0.31 0.52 -5.39
N ASN A 46 -1.57 0.13 -5.21
CA ASN A 46 -2.01 -0.65 -4.05
C ASN A 46 -2.89 -1.80 -4.56
N HIS A 47 -2.43 -3.03 -4.37
CA HIS A 47 -3.12 -4.24 -4.78
C HIS A 47 -3.62 -5.01 -3.56
N LYS A 48 -4.90 -5.39 -3.55
CA LYS A 48 -5.58 -6.10 -2.45
C LYS A 48 -5.40 -5.44 -1.08
N GLU A 49 -5.41 -4.11 -1.06
CA GLU A 49 -5.26 -3.33 0.18
C GLU A 49 -3.98 -3.67 0.96
N GLY A 50 -2.90 -4.05 0.23
CA GLY A 50 -1.63 -4.42 0.85
C GLY A 50 -0.92 -3.26 1.56
N TRP A 51 -1.31 -2.02 1.29
CA TRP A 51 -0.77 -0.86 1.99
C TRP A 51 -1.20 -0.83 3.46
N ASN A 52 -0.22 -0.96 4.37
CA ASN A 52 -0.42 -0.72 5.79
C ASN A 52 0.72 0.19 6.30
N PRO A 53 0.43 1.46 6.65
CA PRO A 53 1.45 2.42 7.06
C PRO A 53 2.13 2.06 8.39
N GLU A 54 1.45 1.36 9.29
CA GLU A 54 2.00 0.97 10.58
C GLU A 54 3.06 -0.12 10.42
N VAL A 55 2.70 -1.19 9.69
CA VAL A 55 3.63 -2.30 9.42
C VAL A 55 4.77 -1.86 8.50
N PHE A 56 4.48 -1.00 7.52
CA PHE A 56 5.52 -0.42 6.68
C PHE A 56 6.56 0.33 7.51
N ARG A 57 6.12 1.19 8.43
CA ARG A 57 7.01 1.99 9.28
C ARG A 57 7.89 1.12 10.17
N ASP A 58 7.34 0.05 10.73
CA ASP A 58 8.08 -0.90 11.57
C ASP A 58 9.18 -1.65 10.79
N ARG A 59 8.89 -2.03 9.55
CA ARG A 59 9.82 -2.76 8.67
C ARG A 59 10.76 -1.86 7.88
N TYR A 60 10.48 -0.57 7.83
CA TYR A 60 11.23 0.41 7.06
C TYR A 60 12.68 0.50 7.56
N SER A 61 13.61 0.63 6.60
CA SER A 61 15.03 0.81 6.88
C SER A 61 15.55 2.00 6.10
N GLU A 62 16.41 2.81 6.71
CA GLU A 62 17.09 3.96 6.07
C GLU A 62 17.87 3.54 4.81
N VAL A 63 18.29 2.27 4.71
CA VAL A 63 18.93 1.73 3.51
C VAL A 63 18.01 1.82 2.29
N LEU A 64 16.68 1.81 2.49
CA LEU A 64 15.70 1.94 1.42
C LEU A 64 15.62 3.37 0.86
N GLU A 65 16.09 4.38 1.60
CA GLU A 65 16.06 5.79 1.15
C GLU A 65 16.85 6.06 -0.12
N ARG A 66 17.85 5.22 -0.41
CA ARG A 66 18.67 5.34 -1.61
C ARG A 66 17.91 5.03 -2.90
N TYR A 67 16.79 4.32 -2.81
CA TYR A 67 16.01 3.87 -3.96
C TYR A 67 14.91 4.87 -4.31
N ASP A 68 14.53 4.90 -5.58
CA ASP A 68 13.46 5.77 -6.09
C ASP A 68 12.08 5.14 -5.86
N TYR A 69 12.00 3.81 -5.88
CA TYR A 69 10.80 3.02 -5.68
C TYR A 69 10.99 2.01 -4.56
N ILE A 70 9.95 1.78 -3.79
CA ILE A 70 9.93 0.74 -2.75
C ILE A 70 8.69 -0.11 -2.99
N ILE A 71 8.90 -1.40 -3.16
CA ILE A 71 7.83 -2.38 -3.11
C ILE A 71 7.70 -2.92 -1.70
N GLY A 72 6.46 -3.04 -1.26
CA GLY A 72 6.09 -3.90 -0.15
C GLY A 72 5.20 -5.03 -0.66
N ASP A 73 5.65 -6.27 -0.53
CA ASP A 73 4.86 -7.44 -0.86
C ASP A 73 4.68 -8.33 0.38
N TRP A 74 3.52 -8.99 0.45
CA TRP A 74 3.17 -9.86 1.56
C TRP A 74 3.47 -11.32 1.21
N GLY A 75 4.53 -11.85 1.82
CA GLY A 75 4.91 -13.26 1.70
C GLY A 75 4.80 -13.96 3.06
N TYR A 76 4.07 -15.07 3.16
CA TYR A 76 3.87 -15.82 4.41
C TYR A 76 3.43 -14.93 5.59
N SER A 77 2.52 -13.97 5.33
CA SER A 77 2.05 -12.97 6.30
C SER A 77 3.11 -12.02 6.84
N GLN A 78 4.30 -11.96 6.22
CA GLN A 78 5.35 -11.01 6.54
C GLN A 78 5.50 -9.99 5.43
N LEU A 79 5.57 -8.72 5.81
CA LEU A 79 5.86 -7.64 4.88
C LEU A 79 7.35 -7.65 4.51
N ARG A 80 7.61 -7.81 3.21
CA ARG A 80 8.94 -7.75 2.61
C ARG A 80 9.07 -6.42 1.89
N LEU A 81 10.13 -5.69 2.19
CA LEU A 81 10.42 -4.41 1.51
C LEU A 81 11.61 -4.56 0.58
N LYS A 82 11.44 -4.14 -0.67
CA LYS A 82 12.48 -4.18 -1.69
C LYS A 82 12.56 -2.84 -2.42
N GLY A 83 13.76 -2.27 -2.47
CA GLY A 83 14.02 -1.01 -3.17
C GLY A 83 14.45 -1.23 -4.62
N PHE A 84 13.93 -0.40 -5.52
CA PHE A 84 14.27 -0.36 -6.93
C PHE A 84 14.56 1.09 -7.37
N TYR A 85 15.46 1.23 -8.34
CA TYR A 85 15.77 2.48 -9.00
C TYR A 85 14.91 2.64 -10.26
N ARG A 86 14.73 3.88 -10.69
CA ARG A 86 14.25 4.14 -12.06
C ARG A 86 15.24 3.61 -13.10
N ASP A 87 14.76 3.24 -14.30
CA ASP A 87 15.61 2.64 -15.34
C ASP A 87 16.82 3.51 -15.73
N ASN A 88 16.68 4.85 -15.66
CA ASN A 88 17.74 5.79 -16.02
C ASN A 88 18.58 6.29 -14.81
N HIS A 89 18.63 5.53 -13.71
CA HIS A 89 19.41 5.93 -12.53
C HIS A 89 20.89 5.50 -12.68
N PRO A 90 21.89 6.35 -12.38
CA PRO A 90 23.31 6.04 -12.58
C PRO A 90 23.83 4.89 -11.70
N LYS A 91 23.11 4.56 -10.61
CA LYS A 91 23.43 3.42 -9.73
C LYS A 91 22.52 2.20 -9.96
N ALA A 92 21.65 2.23 -10.96
CA ALA A 92 20.79 1.10 -11.27
C ALA A 92 21.59 -0.03 -11.92
N THR A 93 21.39 -1.24 -11.43
CA THR A 93 21.79 -2.49 -12.08
C THR A 93 20.56 -3.16 -12.68
N LYS A 94 20.74 -4.12 -13.60
CA LYS A 94 19.60 -4.81 -14.26
C LYS A 94 18.58 -5.37 -13.26
N ASP A 95 19.04 -5.89 -12.12
CA ASP A 95 18.20 -6.50 -11.07
C ASP A 95 17.67 -5.50 -10.03
N SER A 96 17.99 -4.22 -10.18
CA SER A 96 17.53 -3.16 -9.27
C SER A 96 16.79 -2.05 -9.99
N THR A 97 16.37 -2.26 -11.24
CA THR A 97 15.51 -1.32 -11.98
C THR A 97 14.03 -1.61 -11.78
N ILE A 98 13.20 -0.59 -12.00
CA ILE A 98 11.75 -0.72 -12.08
C ILE A 98 11.31 -1.76 -13.13
N SER A 99 12.08 -1.97 -14.20
CA SER A 99 11.79 -3.07 -15.15
C SER A 99 11.83 -4.44 -14.46
N SER A 100 12.90 -4.74 -13.71
CA SER A 100 13.04 -6.01 -12.95
C SER A 100 12.06 -6.15 -11.79
N MET A 101 11.47 -5.04 -11.35
CA MET A 101 10.47 -5.02 -10.29
C MET A 101 9.21 -5.80 -10.68
N VAL A 102 8.80 -5.71 -11.95
CA VAL A 102 7.64 -6.43 -12.48
C VAL A 102 7.89 -7.93 -12.44
N ASP A 103 9.08 -8.36 -12.86
CA ASP A 103 9.51 -9.76 -12.76
C ASP A 103 9.56 -10.24 -11.31
N TYR A 104 10.05 -9.40 -10.39
CA TYR A 104 10.05 -9.70 -8.96
C TYR A 104 8.64 -9.94 -8.41
N ILE A 105 7.66 -9.10 -8.75
CA ILE A 105 6.27 -9.34 -8.35
C ILE A 105 5.79 -10.67 -8.97
N ASN A 106 6.00 -10.88 -10.26
CA ASN A 106 5.50 -12.09 -10.93
C ASN A 106 6.11 -13.39 -10.37
N GLU A 107 7.37 -13.37 -9.94
CA GLU A 107 8.07 -14.54 -9.41
C GLU A 107 7.77 -14.79 -7.93
N TYR A 108 7.73 -13.74 -7.11
CA TYR A 108 7.63 -13.85 -5.65
C TYR A 108 6.22 -13.61 -5.10
N CYS A 109 5.36 -12.93 -5.86
CA CYS A 109 4.00 -12.53 -5.52
C CYS A 109 3.02 -13.25 -6.46
N ASN A 110 2.85 -14.56 -6.21
CA ASN A 110 1.92 -15.46 -6.91
C ASN A 110 0.43 -15.06 -6.73
N PHE A 111 -0.47 -15.79 -7.42
CA PHE A 111 -1.93 -15.64 -7.36
C PHE A 111 -2.45 -15.54 -5.92
N GLY A 112 -2.61 -14.32 -5.39
CA GLY A 112 -3.06 -14.18 -4.02
C GLY A 112 -2.47 -13.01 -3.26
N CYS A 113 -1.20 -12.70 -3.49
CA CYS A 113 -0.45 -11.81 -2.62
C CYS A 113 -0.91 -10.35 -2.73
N ALA A 114 -1.06 -9.70 -1.57
CA ALA A 114 -1.23 -8.26 -1.50
C ALA A 114 0.14 -7.61 -1.68
N TYR A 115 0.19 -6.48 -2.38
CA TYR A 115 1.41 -5.71 -2.55
C TYR A 115 1.09 -4.24 -2.79
N PHE A 116 2.09 -3.39 -2.58
CA PHE A 116 2.01 -1.98 -2.89
C PHE A 116 3.35 -1.49 -3.44
N VAL A 117 3.27 -0.42 -4.23
CA VAL A 117 4.42 0.27 -4.81
C VAL A 117 4.39 1.71 -4.32
N LEU A 118 5.45 2.10 -3.64
CA LEU A 118 5.72 3.48 -3.28
C LEU A 118 6.73 4.08 -4.25
N GLN A 119 6.48 5.31 -4.66
CA GLN A 119 7.44 6.14 -5.35
C GLN A 119 7.89 7.26 -4.43
N LYS A 120 9.20 7.48 -4.36
CA LYS A 120 9.77 8.61 -3.64
C LYS A 120 9.44 9.90 -4.38
N SER A 121 8.76 10.84 -3.71
CA SER A 121 8.51 12.16 -4.30
C SER A 121 9.84 12.90 -4.45
N LYS A 122 10.08 13.41 -5.67
CA LYS A 122 11.27 14.25 -5.96
C LYS A 122 11.14 15.64 -5.35
N ASP A 123 9.91 16.09 -5.14
CA ASP A 123 9.58 17.26 -4.34
C ASP A 123 9.68 16.90 -2.84
N GLN A 124 10.90 16.86 -2.36
CA GLN A 124 11.12 17.46 -1.06
C GLN A 124 10.78 18.95 -1.24
N PRO A 125 9.90 19.57 -0.44
CA PRO A 125 9.98 21.00 -0.23
C PRO A 125 11.32 21.25 0.45
N GLN A 126 12.40 21.26 -0.35
CA GLN A 126 13.68 21.79 0.05
C GLN A 126 13.37 23.24 0.40
N ALA A 127 13.44 23.57 1.67
CA ALA A 127 13.61 24.94 2.10
C ALA A 127 14.83 25.46 1.33
N LYS A 128 14.58 26.11 0.19
CA LYS A 128 15.58 26.85 -0.56
C LYS A 128 15.92 28.04 0.33
N THR A 129 16.83 27.88 1.28
CA THR A 129 17.47 29.02 1.94
C THR A 129 18.38 29.66 0.89
N LYS A 130 17.77 30.48 0.03
CA LYS A 130 18.51 31.50 -0.73
C LYS A 130 18.88 32.59 0.28
N SER A 131 19.99 32.44 0.98
CA SER A 131 20.70 33.59 1.54
C SER A 131 21.79 33.96 0.53
N GLY A 132 21.42 34.83 -0.40
CA GLY A 132 22.35 35.50 -1.29
C GLY A 132 22.83 36.82 -0.66
N SER A 133 24.09 37.14 -1.00
CA SER A 133 24.87 38.37 -0.78
C SER A 133 25.38 38.66 0.63
#